data_AF-A0A7S2PIU4-F1
#
_entry.id   AF-A0A7S2PIU4-F1
#
_cell.length_a   1.000
_cell.length_b   1.000
_cell.length_c   1.000
_cell.angle_alpha   90.00
_cell.angle_beta   90.00
_cell.angle_gamma   90.00
#
_symmetry.space_group_name_H-M   'P 1'
#
loop_
_entity.id
_entity.type
_entity.pdbx_description
1 polymer ?
#
loop_
_entity_poly.entity_id
_entity_poly.type
_entity_poly.pdbx_seq_one_letter_code
_entity_poly.pdbx_strand_id
1 'polypeptide(L)'
;DEETAVGKAFSWLVFRDEFQMGVAAEDDHLVQRFALAVLYLETQGDDWDLRVSDIWLSNRHECEWVYQDPFNGIRSGVSGCTDGVVDVIHLDDCNLSGT
;
A
#
# COMPACT_ATOMS: atom_id res chain seq x y z
N ASP A 1 -18.52 9.86 3.45
CA ASP A 1 -17.82 9.97 4.74
C ASP A 1 -16.33 9.74 4.58
N GLU A 2 -15.54 10.81 4.63
CA GLU A 2 -14.06 10.79 4.55
C GLU A 2 -13.40 10.21 5.82
N GLU A 3 -14.19 9.76 6.80
CA GLU A 3 -13.67 9.19 8.05
C GLU A 3 -13.38 7.68 7.97
N THR A 4 -13.99 6.98 7.01
CA THR A 4 -13.77 5.53 6.77
C THR A 4 -12.43 5.29 6.07
N ALA A 5 -11.81 4.12 6.23
CA ALA A 5 -10.56 3.82 5.54
C ALA A 5 -10.73 3.87 4.01
N VAL A 6 -11.87 3.40 3.50
CA VAL A 6 -12.25 3.51 2.09
C VAL A 6 -12.32 4.97 1.63
N GLY A 7 -12.97 5.84 2.41
CA GLY A 7 -13.06 7.27 2.11
C GLY A 7 -11.68 7.95 2.14
N LYS A 8 -10.83 7.60 3.11
CA LYS A 8 -9.45 8.11 3.22
C LYS A 8 -8.57 7.60 2.08
N ALA A 9 -8.67 6.33 1.70
CA ALA A 9 -7.94 5.74 0.58
C ALA A 9 -8.32 6.41 -0.74
N PHE A 10 -9.63 6.64 -0.95
CA PHE A 10 -10.11 7.36 -2.13
C PHE A 10 -9.60 8.81 -2.15
N SER A 11 -9.67 9.51 -1.02
CA SER A 11 -9.14 10.87 -0.89
C SER A 11 -7.63 10.93 -1.17
N TRP A 12 -6.86 9.98 -0.63
CA TRP A 12 -5.42 9.85 -0.92
C TRP A 12 -5.18 9.63 -2.42
N LEU A 13 -5.87 8.66 -3.04
CA LEU A 13 -5.70 8.35 -4.46
C LEU A 13 -6.01 9.54 -5.37
N VAL A 14 -7.08 10.28 -5.09
CA VAL A 14 -7.49 11.42 -5.93
C VAL A 14 -6.62 12.65 -5.72
N PHE A 15 -6.21 12.95 -4.49
CA PHE A 15 -5.62 14.25 -4.15
C PHE A 15 -4.14 14.21 -3.79
N ARG A 16 -3.57 13.05 -3.47
CA ARG A 16 -2.22 12.94 -2.88
C ARG A 16 -1.32 11.94 -3.59
N ASP A 17 -1.87 10.89 -4.16
CA ASP A 17 -1.09 9.92 -4.92
C ASP A 17 -0.47 10.58 -6.15
N GLU A 18 0.84 10.48 -6.38
CA GLU A 18 1.49 11.14 -7.52
C GLU A 18 1.19 10.44 -8.86
N PHE A 19 0.77 9.17 -8.80
CA PHE A 19 0.23 8.41 -9.93
C PHE A 19 -1.28 8.65 -10.14
N GLN A 20 -1.76 9.87 -9.80
CA GLN A 20 -3.15 10.32 -9.97
C GLN A 20 -3.76 9.80 -11.27
N MET A 21 -5.08 9.55 -11.27
CA MET A 21 -5.86 9.12 -12.44
C MET A 21 -5.45 9.84 -13.74
N GLY A 22 -4.46 9.27 -14.43
CA GLY A 22 -4.01 9.74 -15.72
C GLY A 22 -5.06 9.39 -16.77
N VAL A 23 -4.93 9.97 -17.96
CA VAL A 23 -5.90 9.79 -19.06
C VAL A 23 -6.03 8.31 -19.50
N ALA A 24 -5.09 7.45 -19.12
CA ALA A 24 -5.22 5.99 -19.22
C ALA A 24 -5.85 5.43 -17.94
N ALA A 25 -7.17 5.58 -17.79
CA ALA A 25 -7.96 5.06 -16.65
C ALA A 25 -8.10 3.51 -16.62
N GLU A 26 -7.26 2.81 -17.39
CA GLU A 26 -7.12 1.34 -17.44
C GLU A 26 -5.84 0.87 -16.75
N ASP A 27 -5.29 1.71 -15.88
CA ASP A 27 -4.06 1.38 -15.20
C ASP A 27 -4.34 0.45 -14.01
N ASP A 28 -3.95 -0.82 -14.12
CA ASP A 28 -3.99 -1.80 -13.03
C ASP A 28 -3.34 -1.22 -11.75
N HIS A 29 -2.39 -0.29 -11.90
CA HIS A 29 -1.80 0.50 -10.81
C HIS A 29 -2.83 1.23 -9.95
N LEU A 30 -3.85 1.88 -10.53
CA LEU A 30 -4.84 2.65 -9.76
C LEU A 30 -5.69 1.74 -8.86
N VAL A 31 -6.12 0.59 -9.39
CA VAL A 31 -6.96 -0.36 -8.65
C VAL A 31 -6.16 -1.00 -7.52
N GLN A 32 -4.93 -1.45 -7.80
CA GLN A 32 -4.11 -2.09 -6.77
C GLN A 32 -3.64 -1.10 -5.71
N ARG A 33 -3.26 0.13 -6.08
CA ARG A 33 -2.92 1.18 -5.10
C ARG A 33 -4.11 1.52 -4.21
N PHE A 34 -5.31 1.60 -4.77
CA PHE A 34 -6.52 1.80 -3.96
C PHE A 34 -6.74 0.64 -2.98
N ALA A 35 -6.69 -0.61 -3.46
CA ALA A 35 -6.89 -1.78 -2.60
C ALA A 35 -5.85 -1.87 -1.47
N LEU A 36 -4.57 -1.61 -1.80
CA LEU A 36 -3.48 -1.57 -0.83
C LEU A 36 -3.64 -0.40 0.17
N ALA A 37 -4.09 0.76 -0.29
CA ALA A 37 -4.35 1.90 0.59
C ALA A 37 -5.49 1.63 1.58
N VAL A 38 -6.57 0.97 1.12
CA VAL A 38 -7.65 0.53 2.01
C VAL A 38 -7.12 -0.46 3.04
N LEU A 39 -6.35 -1.47 2.61
CA LEU A 39 -5.74 -2.45 3.51
C LEU A 39 -4.90 -1.77 4.60
N TYR A 40 -3.98 -0.89 4.20
CA TYR A 40 -3.13 -0.12 5.11
C TYR A 40 -3.97 0.67 6.11
N LEU A 41 -4.98 1.41 5.65
CA LEU A 41 -5.79 2.27 6.51
C LEU A 41 -6.75 1.50 7.44
N GLU A 42 -7.33 0.38 6.99
CA GLU A 42 -8.22 -0.45 7.82
C GLU A 42 -7.44 -1.17 8.93
N THR A 43 -6.16 -1.43 8.71
CA THR A 43 -5.30 -2.17 9.65
C THR A 43 -4.37 -1.28 10.46
N GLN A 44 -4.73 0.00 10.61
CA GLN A 44 -3.97 1.00 11.37
C GLN A 44 -2.51 1.05 10.91
N GLY A 45 -2.30 1.14 9.60
CA GLY A 45 -1.01 1.16 8.93
C GLY A 45 0.00 2.16 9.49
N ASP A 46 -0.50 3.30 9.95
CA ASP A 46 0.33 4.35 10.58
C ASP A 46 0.98 3.87 11.90
N ASP A 47 0.40 2.88 12.56
CA ASP A 47 0.88 2.25 13.79
C ASP A 47 1.67 0.94 13.53
N TRP A 48 1.87 0.55 12.27
CA TRP A 48 2.77 -0.56 11.92
C TRP A 48 4.21 -0.23 12.30
N ASP A 49 5.11 -1.22 12.25
CA ASP A 49 6.54 -0.96 12.44
C ASP A 49 7.01 0.13 11.46
N LEU A 50 7.68 1.16 12.00
CA LEU A 50 8.12 2.34 11.25
C LEU A 50 8.98 2.01 10.03
N ARG A 51 9.67 0.86 10.04
CA ARG A 51 10.47 0.40 8.88
C ARG A 51 9.60 0.01 7.68
N VAL A 52 8.31 -0.24 7.93
CA VAL A 52 7.32 -0.68 6.94
C VAL A 52 6.36 0.46 6.62
N SER A 53 5.81 1.15 7.62
CA SER A 53 4.72 2.13 7.43
C SER A 53 5.10 3.28 6.50
N ASP A 54 6.31 3.84 6.63
CA ASP A 54 6.80 4.97 5.81
C ASP A 54 6.90 4.66 4.30
N ILE A 55 6.87 3.39 3.91
CA ILE A 55 6.99 2.96 2.51
C ILE A 55 5.61 2.89 1.85
N TRP A 56 4.57 2.58 2.61
CA TRP A 56 3.20 2.49 2.09
C TRP A 56 2.64 3.88 1.83
N LEU A 57 1.75 3.99 0.83
CA LEU A 57 1.20 5.27 0.36
C LEU A 57 2.26 6.27 -0.15
N SER A 58 3.50 5.81 -0.36
CA SER A 58 4.57 6.62 -0.94
C SER A 58 4.39 6.77 -2.46
N ASN A 59 5.15 7.69 -3.03
CA ASN A 59 5.22 7.88 -4.48
C ASN A 59 6.05 6.81 -5.21
N ARG A 60 6.47 5.75 -4.52
CA ARG A 60 7.08 4.60 -5.18
C ARG A 60 6.01 3.78 -5.88
N HIS A 61 6.43 3.06 -6.91
CA HIS A 61 5.62 1.99 -7.47
C HIS A 61 5.29 1.00 -6.35
N GLU A 62 4.05 0.52 -6.27
CA GLU A 62 3.58 -0.30 -5.15
C GLU A 62 4.29 -1.65 -5.04
N CYS A 63 4.82 -2.17 -6.14
CA CYS A 63 5.75 -3.31 -6.12
C CYS A 63 7.08 -3.04 -5.39
N GLU A 64 7.39 -1.79 -5.07
CA GLU A 64 8.52 -1.37 -4.26
C GLU A 64 8.10 -1.03 -2.81
N TRP A 65 6.83 -1.24 -2.44
CA TRP A 65 6.32 -1.06 -1.08
C TRP A 65 6.71 -2.24 -0.19
N VAL A 66 8.01 -2.44 -0.02
CA VAL A 66 8.57 -3.61 0.63
C VAL A 66 9.66 -3.24 1.63
N TYR A 67 9.60 -3.86 2.80
CA TYR A 67 10.69 -3.88 3.75
C TYR A 67 11.44 -5.21 3.65
N GLN A 68 12.74 -5.11 3.35
CA GLN A 68 13.64 -6.25 3.32
C GLN A 68 14.51 -6.24 4.58
N ASP A 69 14.32 -7.25 5.44
CA ASP A 69 15.19 -7.49 6.57
C ASP A 69 16.56 -7.99 6.06
N PRO A 70 17.69 -7.40 6.52
CA PRO A 70 19.03 -7.79 6.06
C PRO A 70 19.42 -9.25 6.32
N PHE A 71 18.74 -9.94 7.24
CA PHE A 71 19.09 -11.29 7.68
C PHE A 71 18.06 -12.35 7.26
N ASN A 72 16.80 -11.95 7.07
CA ASN A 72 15.66 -12.86 6.87
C ASN A 72 14.90 -12.64 5.55
N GLY A 73 15.31 -11.67 4.73
CA GLY A 73 14.64 -11.37 3.46
C GLY A 73 13.38 -10.52 3.65
N ILE A 74 12.42 -10.64 2.73
CA ILE A 74 11.19 -9.84 2.78
C ILE A 74 10.28 -10.38 3.88
N ARG A 75 9.93 -9.51 4.83
CA ARG A 75 9.02 -9.85 5.94
C ARG A 75 7.71 -9.06 5.89
N SER A 76 7.73 -7.89 5.27
CA SER A 76 6.57 -7.00 5.25
C SER A 76 6.53 -6.22 3.95
N GLY A 77 5.33 -5.99 3.43
CA GLY A 77 5.11 -5.30 2.17
C GLY A 77 4.90 -6.22 0.97
N VAL A 78 4.93 -5.63 -0.22
CA VAL A 78 4.72 -6.32 -1.50
C VAL A 78 5.97 -7.12 -1.87
N SER A 79 5.88 -8.46 -1.85
CA SER A 79 7.02 -9.33 -2.18
C SER A 79 6.92 -9.98 -3.56
N GLY A 80 5.73 -9.98 -4.14
CA GLY A 80 5.44 -10.59 -5.42
C GLY A 80 4.77 -9.59 -6.35
N CYS A 81 5.36 -9.42 -7.53
CA CYS A 81 4.89 -8.53 -8.56
C CYS A 81 5.25 -9.10 -9.94
N THR A 82 4.23 -9.48 -10.71
CA THR A 82 4.38 -10.04 -12.07
C THR A 82 3.85 -9.01 -13.05
N ASP A 83 4.69 -8.56 -13.98
CA ASP A 83 4.35 -7.55 -14.99
C ASP A 83 3.74 -6.26 -14.42
N GLY A 84 4.17 -5.85 -13.23
CA GLY A 84 3.67 -4.65 -12.54
C GLY A 84 2.43 -4.88 -11.67
N VAL A 85 1.85 -6.08 -11.69
CA VAL A 85 0.67 -6.46 -10.91
C VAL A 85 1.09 -7.16 -9.63
N VAL A 86 0.59 -6.68 -8.49
CA VAL A 86 0.85 -7.28 -7.18
C VAL A 86 0.18 -8.64 -7.07
N ASP A 87 0.94 -9.67 -6.71
CA ASP A 87 0.43 -11.03 -6.50
C ASP A 87 0.71 -11.61 -5.10
N VAL A 88 1.68 -11.05 -4.35
CA VAL A 88 1.99 -11.47 -2.96
C VAL A 88 2.26 -10.26 -2.06
N ILE A 89 1.62 -10.26 -0.88
CA ILE A 89 1.81 -9.29 0.19
C ILE A 89 2.15 -10.05 1.48
N HIS A 90 3.19 -9.62 2.19
CA HIS A 90 3.48 -10.05 3.56
C HIS A 90 3.11 -8.95 4.54
N LEU A 91 2.52 -9.34 5.66
CA LEU A 91 2.14 -8.43 6.74
C LEU A 91 2.75 -8.88 8.08
N ASP A 92 3.83 -9.67 8.03
CA ASP A 92 4.57 -10.02 9.24
C ASP A 92 5.15 -8.73 9.83
N ASP A 93 5.27 -8.67 11.16
CA ASP A 93 5.80 -7.50 11.88
C ASP A 93 5.01 -6.18 11.69
N CYS A 94 3.82 -6.20 11.06
CA CYS A 94 2.95 -5.03 10.90
C CYS A 94 2.09 -4.73 12.14
N ASN A 95 2.11 -5.55 13.20
CA ASN A 95 1.28 -5.37 14.40
C ASN A 95 -0.20 -5.05 14.07
N LEU A 96 -0.77 -5.79 13.13
CA LEU A 96 -2.07 -5.49 12.52
C LEU A 96 -3.16 -5.28 13.58
N SER A 97 -3.84 -4.14 13.50
CA SER A 97 -4.93 -3.75 14.38
C SER A 97 -5.99 -3.05 13.56
N GLY A 98 -7.25 -3.46 13.66
CA GLY A 98 -8.27 -2.99 12.73
C GLY A 98 -9.63 -3.63 12.98
N THR A 99 -10.60 -3.26 12.14
CA THR A 99 -12.00 -3.71 12.23
C THR A 99 -12.48 -4.38 10.96
#